data_AF-A0A388SF98-F1
#
_entry.id   AF-A0A388SF98-F1
#
_cell.length_a   1.000
_cell.length_b   1.000
_cell.length_c   1.000
_cell.angle_alpha   90.00
_cell.angle_beta   90.00
_cell.angle_gamma   90.00
#
_symmetry.space_group_name_H-M   'P 1'
#
loop_
_entity.id
_entity.type
_entity.pdbx_description
1 polymer ?
#
loop_
_entity_poly.entity_id
_entity_poly.type
_entity_poly.pdbx_seq_one_letter_code
_entity_poly.pdbx_strand_id
1 'polypeptide(L)'
;MTRQITGVAAGSEDTDAVNVAQLRAATLTAINTSANTTTVTTDDPNLSVKSETVKLPITSEGEDPTPVAEASGKDYSVTLSQDLTNMHSATFSNPDVSSTTTVINTNGVTITGGTSGTVSLTSTGLNNGGNKITKVAPGTISATSSDAVNGAQLHETNVNVQKNATNIAANRTDIDNS
;
A
#
# COMPACT_ATOMS: atom_id res chain seq x y z
N MET A 1 67.88 -16.24 7.99
CA MET A 1 67.91 -17.40 7.06
C MET A 1 66.73 -18.28 7.39
N THR A 2 65.70 -18.31 6.53
CA THR A 2 64.59 -19.28 6.64
C THR A 2 64.95 -20.53 5.85
N ARG A 3 64.65 -21.71 6.40
CA ARG A 3 64.77 -23.00 5.69
C ARG A 3 63.38 -23.51 5.37
N GLN A 4 63.17 -24.00 4.15
CA GLN A 4 61.95 -24.71 3.76
C GLN A 4 62.23 -26.21 3.75
N ILE A 5 61.25 -27.00 4.17
CA ILE A 5 61.27 -28.44 4.03
C ILE A 5 60.36 -28.77 2.84
N THR A 6 60.90 -29.41 1.82
CA THR A 6 60.19 -29.73 0.56
C THR A 6 59.87 -31.23 0.48
N GLY A 7 58.83 -31.60 -0.26
CA GLY A 7 58.48 -33.01 -0.51
C GLY A 7 57.65 -33.69 0.59
N VAL A 8 57.06 -32.91 1.50
CA VAL A 8 56.19 -33.43 2.57
C VAL A 8 54.84 -33.85 1.97
N ALA A 9 54.58 -35.16 1.96
CA ALA A 9 53.26 -35.72 1.62
C ALA A 9 52.21 -35.25 2.63
N ALA A 10 50.93 -35.37 2.30
CA ALA A 10 49.87 -35.03 3.27
C ALA A 10 49.89 -36.02 4.43
N GLY A 11 49.89 -35.51 5.67
CA GLY A 11 49.77 -36.35 6.87
C GLY A 11 48.41 -37.02 6.96
N SER A 12 48.37 -38.27 7.39
CA SER A 12 47.12 -39.04 7.61
C SER A 12 46.92 -39.42 9.08
N GLU A 13 47.98 -39.44 9.87
CA GLU A 13 47.96 -39.72 11.32
C GLU A 13 48.11 -38.43 12.14
N ASP A 14 47.68 -38.45 13.40
CA ASP A 14 47.71 -37.29 14.30
C ASP A 14 49.12 -36.72 14.55
N THR A 15 50.16 -37.52 14.32
CA THR A 15 51.57 -37.15 14.54
C THR A 15 52.30 -36.76 13.26
N ASP A 16 51.64 -36.84 12.11
CA ASP A 16 52.25 -36.47 10.83
C ASP A 16 52.42 -34.95 10.69
N ALA A 17 53.45 -34.54 9.93
CA ALA A 17 53.63 -33.15 9.59
C ALA A 17 52.57 -32.68 8.57
N VAL A 18 51.92 -31.54 8.85
CA VAL A 18 50.98 -30.92 7.92
C VAL A 18 51.71 -30.24 6.76
N ASN A 19 51.28 -30.52 5.54
CA ASN A 19 51.78 -29.78 4.37
C ASN A 19 50.92 -28.54 4.06
N VAL A 20 51.39 -27.70 3.13
CA VAL A 20 50.72 -26.44 2.76
C VAL A 20 49.30 -26.68 2.22
N ALA A 21 49.05 -27.82 1.57
CA ALA A 21 47.72 -28.16 1.07
C ALA A 21 46.74 -28.44 2.22
N GLN A 22 47.17 -29.17 3.25
CA GLN A 22 46.37 -29.41 4.46
C GLN A 22 46.12 -28.12 5.26
N LEU A 23 47.12 -27.23 5.37
CA LEU A 23 46.93 -25.91 5.99
C LEU A 23 45.90 -25.06 5.23
N ARG A 24 45.98 -25.00 3.90
CA ARG A 24 44.99 -24.29 3.07
C ARG A 24 43.58 -24.87 3.23
N ALA A 25 43.45 -26.20 3.24
CA ALA A 25 42.18 -26.87 3.45
C ALA A 25 41.58 -26.56 4.83
N ALA A 26 42.39 -26.59 5.90
CA ALA A 26 41.95 -26.21 7.24
C ALA A 26 41.53 -24.73 7.31
N THR A 27 42.25 -23.85 6.62
CA THR A 27 41.93 -22.41 6.55
C THR A 27 40.59 -22.17 5.83
N LEU A 28 40.27 -22.96 4.79
CA LEU A 28 39.00 -22.91 4.07
C LEU A 28 37.82 -23.40 4.94
N THR A 29 38.02 -24.47 5.73
CA THR A 29 37.02 -24.96 6.68
C THR A 29 36.71 -23.94 7.77
N ALA A 30 37.71 -23.20 8.27
CA ALA A 30 37.53 -22.17 9.29
C ALA A 30 36.76 -20.93 8.80
N ILE A 31 36.85 -20.60 7.51
CA ILE A 31 36.08 -19.52 6.87
C ILE A 31 34.59 -19.92 6.75
N ASN A 32 34.30 -21.21 6.57
CA ASN A 32 32.93 -21.71 6.39
C ASN A 32 32.16 -21.99 7.70
N THR A 33 32.81 -21.99 8.87
CA THR A 33 32.13 -22.28 10.13
C THR A 33 31.82 -21.05 10.97
N SER A 34 32.22 -19.84 10.54
CA SER A 34 32.21 -18.67 11.44
C SER A 34 31.66 -17.35 10.88
N ALA A 35 31.19 -17.25 9.64
CA ALA A 35 30.88 -15.91 9.11
C ALA A 35 29.54 -15.79 8.37
N ASN A 36 28.55 -15.27 9.09
CA ASN A 36 27.64 -14.30 8.50
C ASN A 36 28.46 -13.05 8.09
N THR A 37 28.95 -13.05 6.84
CA THR A 37 29.66 -12.00 6.10
C THR A 37 31.19 -12.13 6.00
N THR A 38 31.67 -12.69 4.89
CA THR A 38 32.87 -12.20 4.21
C THR A 38 32.68 -12.45 2.72
N THR A 39 32.74 -11.39 1.92
CA THR A 39 32.78 -11.47 0.46
C THR A 39 34.04 -12.22 0.03
N VAL A 40 33.88 -13.49 -0.34
CA VAL A 40 34.91 -14.27 -1.02
C VAL A 40 34.77 -14.01 -2.51
N THR A 41 35.61 -13.16 -3.08
CA THR A 41 35.76 -13.06 -4.53
C THR A 41 36.61 -14.24 -4.97
N THR A 42 35.99 -15.25 -5.57
CA THR A 42 36.70 -16.31 -6.27
C THR A 42 36.26 -16.31 -7.71
N ASP A 43 37.19 -16.07 -8.63
CA ASP A 43 37.08 -16.44 -10.05
C ASP A 43 37.09 -17.97 -10.24
N ASP A 44 36.61 -18.73 -9.24
CA ASP A 44 36.50 -20.18 -9.26
C ASP A 44 35.06 -20.57 -9.69
N PRO A 45 34.87 -21.17 -10.87
CA PRO A 45 33.56 -21.45 -11.44
C PRO A 45 32.74 -22.51 -10.68
N ASN A 46 33.32 -23.17 -9.67
CA ASN A 46 32.64 -24.22 -8.90
C ASN A 46 32.15 -23.73 -7.51
N LEU A 47 32.41 -22.49 -7.12
CA LEU A 47 31.97 -21.94 -5.83
C LEU A 47 30.79 -20.97 -6.05
N SER A 48 29.58 -21.52 -6.12
CA SER A 48 28.36 -20.71 -6.11
C SER A 48 27.96 -20.37 -4.67
N VAL A 49 28.16 -19.12 -4.25
CA VAL A 49 27.48 -18.57 -3.07
C VAL A 49 26.14 -18.05 -3.56
N LYS A 50 25.05 -18.74 -3.24
CA LYS A 50 23.70 -18.22 -3.50
C LYS A 50 23.55 -16.92 -2.72
N SER A 51 23.47 -15.79 -3.42
CA SER A 51 23.07 -14.52 -2.83
C SER A 51 21.61 -14.63 -2.43
N GLU A 52 21.34 -15.05 -1.20
CA GLU A 52 19.98 -15.05 -0.67
C GLU A 52 19.69 -13.61 -0.22
N THR A 53 18.93 -12.88 -1.02
CA THR A 53 18.32 -11.64 -0.57
C THR A 53 17.52 -11.96 0.68
N VAL A 54 17.93 -11.47 1.85
CA VAL A 54 17.13 -11.56 3.08
C VAL A 54 15.85 -10.78 2.82
N LYS A 55 14.83 -11.50 2.36
CA LYS A 55 13.49 -10.96 2.17
C LYS A 55 13.00 -10.66 3.59
N LEU A 56 12.75 -9.39 3.89
CA LEU A 56 11.92 -9.08 5.05
C LEU A 56 10.62 -9.90 4.89
N PRO A 57 10.12 -10.56 5.95
CA PRO A 57 8.88 -11.34 5.89
C PRO A 57 7.70 -10.38 5.80
N ILE A 58 7.60 -9.63 4.71
CA ILE A 58 6.37 -9.05 4.24
C ILE A 58 5.78 -10.16 3.37
N THR A 59 5.04 -11.07 4.01
CA THR A 59 4.37 -12.17 3.31
C THR A 59 3.45 -11.56 2.26
N SER A 60 3.49 -12.09 1.04
CA SER A 60 2.44 -11.84 0.06
C SER A 60 1.14 -12.47 0.57
N GLU A 61 0.01 -11.85 0.23
CA GLU A 61 -1.32 -12.11 0.78
C GLU A 61 -1.63 -13.58 1.14
N GLY A 62 -2.12 -13.78 2.37
CA GLY A 62 -2.74 -15.04 2.81
C GLY A 62 -1.93 -15.90 3.76
N GLU A 63 -0.64 -15.61 3.99
CA GLU A 63 0.14 -16.27 5.04
C GLU A 63 0.36 -15.32 6.21
N ASP A 64 -0.02 -15.76 7.42
CA ASP A 64 0.38 -15.11 8.66
C ASP A 64 1.90 -14.89 8.62
N PRO A 65 2.40 -13.67 8.89
CA PRO A 65 3.83 -13.45 8.94
C PRO A 65 4.40 -14.38 10.01
N THR A 66 5.12 -15.43 9.59
CA THR A 66 5.86 -16.27 10.52
C THR A 66 6.82 -15.33 11.25
N PRO A 67 6.69 -15.16 12.58
CA PRO A 67 7.60 -14.31 13.32
C PRO A 67 9.01 -14.84 13.06
N VAL A 68 9.86 -14.01 12.43
CA VAL A 68 11.29 -14.31 12.42
C VAL A 68 11.71 -14.41 13.87
N ALA A 69 12.18 -15.60 14.29
CA ALA A 69 12.70 -15.82 15.62
C ALA A 69 13.65 -14.66 15.96
N GLU A 70 13.32 -13.94 17.03
CA GLU A 70 14.01 -12.75 17.54
C GLU A 70 15.54 -12.95 17.49
N ALA A 71 16.18 -12.49 16.43
CA ALA A 71 17.62 -12.28 16.43
C ALA A 71 17.84 -11.02 17.28
N SER A 72 18.06 -11.22 18.58
CA SER A 72 18.15 -10.15 19.56
C SER A 72 19.03 -8.99 19.05
N GLY A 73 18.46 -7.79 19.00
CA GLY A 73 19.22 -6.54 18.79
C GLY A 73 19.39 -6.05 17.34
N LYS A 74 18.58 -6.48 16.36
CA LYS A 74 18.55 -5.83 15.04
C LYS A 74 17.33 -4.92 14.89
N ASP A 75 17.55 -3.61 14.76
CA ASP A 75 16.51 -2.65 14.39
C ASP A 75 16.17 -2.81 12.90
N TYR A 76 14.94 -3.24 12.59
CA TYR A 76 14.44 -3.24 11.23
C TYR A 76 13.86 -1.87 10.89
N SER A 77 14.45 -1.18 9.93
CA SER A 77 13.85 0.04 9.37
C SER A 77 13.02 -0.33 8.14
N VAL A 78 11.72 -0.08 8.22
CA VAL A 78 10.84 -0.09 7.05
C VAL A 78 10.68 1.35 6.60
N THR A 79 11.08 1.64 5.37
CA THR A 79 10.90 2.96 4.75
C THR A 79 9.92 2.82 3.60
N LEU A 80 9.09 3.85 3.40
CA LEU A 80 8.18 3.93 2.27
C LEU A 80 8.87 4.71 1.14
N SER A 81 8.72 4.24 -0.09
CA SER A 81 9.09 5.01 -1.26
C SER A 81 8.24 6.29 -1.36
N GLN A 82 8.81 7.35 -1.96
CA GLN A 82 8.05 8.58 -2.24
C GLN A 82 6.84 8.31 -3.13
N ASP A 83 7.02 7.44 -4.14
CA ASP A 83 5.96 6.94 -5.00
C ASP A 83 5.71 5.46 -4.71
N LEU A 84 4.45 5.10 -4.47
CA LEU A 84 4.01 3.72 -4.21
C LEU A 84 3.27 3.18 -5.44
N THR A 85 4.02 2.65 -6.42
CA THR A 85 3.45 2.00 -7.62
C THR A 85 3.16 0.51 -7.38
N ASN A 86 2.19 -0.07 -8.09
CA ASN A 86 1.79 -1.50 -8.01
C ASN A 86 1.18 -1.95 -6.65
N MET A 87 0.69 -1.01 -5.85
CA MET A 87 -0.13 -1.34 -4.67
C MET A 87 -1.48 -1.92 -5.09
N HIS A 88 -1.92 -2.99 -4.42
CA HIS A 88 -3.22 -3.62 -4.67
C HIS A 88 -4.37 -2.90 -3.96
N SER A 89 -4.22 -2.65 -2.64
CA SER A 89 -5.20 -1.91 -1.85
C SER A 89 -4.57 -1.26 -0.62
N ALA A 90 -5.25 -0.26 -0.08
CA ALA A 90 -5.02 0.27 1.27
C ALA A 90 -6.36 0.28 2.02
N THR A 91 -6.39 -0.36 3.19
CA THR A 91 -7.58 -0.48 4.03
C THR A 91 -7.33 0.21 5.37
N PHE A 92 -8.21 1.16 5.71
CA PHE A 92 -8.18 1.90 6.97
C PHE A 92 -9.44 1.55 7.77
N SER A 93 -9.27 0.79 8.85
CA SER A 93 -10.34 0.38 9.77
C SER A 93 -9.79 0.24 11.18
N ASN A 94 -10.59 0.59 12.19
CA ASN A 94 -10.30 0.28 13.57
C ASN A 94 -11.58 -0.23 14.25
N PRO A 95 -11.79 -1.55 14.35
CA PRO A 95 -13.03 -2.12 14.86
C PRO A 95 -13.30 -1.79 16.33
N ASP A 96 -12.26 -1.43 17.10
CA ASP A 96 -12.43 -1.01 18.51
C ASP A 96 -13.04 0.39 18.64
N VAL A 97 -12.99 1.21 17.58
CA VAL A 97 -13.46 2.60 17.59
C VAL A 97 -14.67 2.81 16.66
N SER A 98 -14.71 2.13 15.51
CA SER A 98 -15.77 2.29 14.52
C SER A 98 -15.89 1.08 13.60
N SER A 99 -17.12 0.77 13.17
CA SER A 99 -17.38 -0.12 12.04
C SER A 99 -16.99 0.48 10.69
N THR A 100 -16.56 1.75 10.66
CA THR A 100 -16.21 2.44 9.41
C THR A 100 -14.92 1.87 8.84
N THR A 101 -14.97 1.48 7.57
CA THR A 101 -13.80 1.02 6.82
C THR A 101 -13.65 1.85 5.56
N THR A 102 -12.47 2.39 5.31
CA THR A 102 -12.11 3.03 4.03
C THR A 102 -11.18 2.12 3.25
N VAL A 103 -11.53 1.81 2.01
CA VAL A 103 -10.70 1.04 1.09
C VAL A 103 -10.36 1.91 -0.12
N ILE A 104 -9.06 1.97 -0.44
CA ILE A 104 -8.54 2.58 -1.67
C ILE A 104 -7.91 1.48 -2.51
N ASN A 105 -8.37 1.30 -3.74
CA ASN A 105 -7.86 0.29 -4.68
C ASN A 105 -8.09 0.71 -6.14
N THR A 106 -7.87 -0.21 -7.09
CA THR A 106 -8.05 0.03 -8.52
C THR A 106 -9.49 0.39 -8.93
N ASN A 107 -10.48 0.07 -8.11
CA ASN A 107 -11.88 0.45 -8.33
C ASN A 107 -12.20 1.87 -7.83
N GLY A 108 -11.33 2.49 -7.03
CA GLY A 108 -11.48 3.84 -6.49
C GLY A 108 -11.42 3.89 -4.96
N VAL A 109 -12.27 4.72 -4.36
CA VAL A 109 -12.36 4.91 -2.90
C VAL A 109 -13.75 4.48 -2.42
N THR A 110 -13.82 3.62 -1.40
CA THR A 110 -15.07 3.15 -0.80
C THR A 110 -15.02 3.27 0.71
N ILE A 111 -16.08 3.80 1.32
CA ILE A 111 -16.27 3.92 2.76
C ILE A 111 -17.53 3.13 3.14
N THR A 112 -17.38 2.08 3.93
CA THR A 112 -18.47 1.23 4.45
C THR A 112 -18.66 1.41 5.95
N GLY A 113 -19.78 0.92 6.50
CA GLY A 113 -20.04 0.93 7.94
C GLY A 113 -20.55 2.26 8.51
N GLY A 114 -20.83 3.24 7.65
CA GLY A 114 -21.51 4.49 8.01
C GLY A 114 -23.04 4.31 8.15
N THR A 115 -23.68 5.20 8.92
CA THR A 115 -25.11 5.13 9.26
C THR A 115 -26.05 5.33 8.07
N SER A 116 -25.65 6.15 7.09
CA SER A 116 -26.47 6.47 5.91
C SER A 116 -26.29 5.46 4.75
N GLY A 117 -25.30 4.57 4.84
CA GLY A 117 -24.95 3.60 3.81
C GLY A 117 -23.53 3.79 3.27
N THR A 118 -23.18 3.02 2.24
CA THR A 118 -21.85 3.04 1.60
C THR A 118 -21.64 4.32 0.80
N VAL A 119 -20.51 4.99 1.02
CA VAL A 119 -20.04 6.11 0.21
C VAL A 119 -18.94 5.60 -0.73
N SER A 120 -19.00 5.93 -2.01
CA SER A 120 -17.95 5.54 -2.95
C SER A 120 -17.71 6.54 -4.06
N LEU A 121 -16.46 6.61 -4.51
CA LEU A 121 -16.03 7.28 -5.73
C LEU A 121 -15.31 6.23 -6.59
N THR A 122 -15.91 5.87 -7.71
CA THR A 122 -15.42 4.80 -8.60
C THR A 122 -15.46 5.26 -10.06
N SER A 123 -15.02 4.39 -10.98
CA SER A 123 -15.15 4.62 -12.43
C SER A 123 -16.60 4.79 -12.91
N THR A 124 -17.59 4.37 -12.11
CA THR A 124 -19.02 4.52 -12.41
C THR A 124 -19.62 5.83 -11.87
N GLY A 125 -18.83 6.61 -11.11
CA GLY A 125 -19.25 7.89 -10.54
C GLY A 125 -19.19 7.90 -9.01
N LEU A 126 -20.00 8.79 -8.42
CA LEU A 126 -20.06 9.05 -6.99
C LEU A 126 -21.38 8.55 -6.40
N ASN A 127 -21.29 7.74 -5.35
CA ASN A 127 -22.41 7.40 -4.48
C ASN A 127 -22.16 8.02 -3.10
N ASN A 128 -23.03 8.94 -2.67
CA ASN A 128 -22.90 9.61 -1.37
C ASN A 128 -23.59 8.85 -0.22
N GLY A 129 -24.02 7.60 -0.45
CA GLY A 129 -24.63 6.76 0.58
C GLY A 129 -25.81 7.44 1.27
N GLY A 130 -26.73 8.03 0.50
CA GLY A 130 -27.92 8.71 1.05
C GLY A 130 -27.67 9.99 1.87
N ASN A 131 -26.41 10.43 2.04
CA ASN A 131 -26.10 11.65 2.79
C ASN A 131 -26.51 12.92 2.02
N LYS A 132 -26.80 13.99 2.77
CA LYS A 132 -26.95 15.33 2.17
C LYS A 132 -25.60 15.84 1.66
N ILE A 133 -25.58 16.35 0.43
CA ILE A 133 -24.45 17.12 -0.09
C ILE A 133 -24.69 18.58 0.30
N THR A 134 -23.85 19.11 1.19
CA THR A 134 -23.98 20.49 1.71
C THR A 134 -22.83 21.36 1.23
N LYS A 135 -22.95 22.67 1.39
CA LYS A 135 -21.93 23.66 0.95
C LYS A 135 -21.67 23.64 -0.57
N VAL A 136 -22.69 23.29 -1.35
CA VAL A 136 -22.68 23.43 -2.82
C VAL A 136 -22.90 24.90 -3.15
N ALA A 137 -21.88 25.54 -3.76
CA ALA A 137 -22.02 26.89 -4.31
C ALA A 137 -23.13 26.92 -5.38
N PRO A 138 -23.78 28.08 -5.63
CA PRO A 138 -24.77 28.18 -6.70
C PRO A 138 -24.16 27.74 -8.04
N GLY A 139 -24.81 26.79 -8.72
CA GLY A 139 -24.38 26.32 -10.03
C GLY A 139 -24.72 27.32 -11.13
N THR A 140 -23.97 27.33 -12.22
CA THR A 140 -24.29 28.18 -13.36
C THR A 140 -25.60 27.73 -14.02
N ILE A 141 -26.52 28.66 -14.27
CA ILE A 141 -27.79 28.36 -14.96
C ILE A 141 -27.66 28.74 -16.44
N SER A 142 -27.37 27.75 -17.28
CA SER A 142 -27.29 27.91 -18.74
C SER A 142 -27.59 26.57 -19.44
N ALA A 143 -27.87 26.61 -20.74
CA ALA A 143 -28.23 25.42 -21.53
C ALA A 143 -27.12 24.35 -21.59
N THR A 144 -25.87 24.72 -21.32
CA THR A 144 -24.71 23.82 -21.40
C THR A 144 -24.07 23.53 -20.04
N SER A 145 -24.70 23.96 -18.94
CA SER A 145 -24.14 23.77 -17.60
C SER A 145 -24.15 22.30 -17.17
N SER A 146 -23.10 21.87 -16.47
CA SER A 146 -23.02 20.57 -15.78
C SER A 146 -22.87 20.74 -14.26
N ASP A 147 -23.09 21.95 -13.76
CA ASP A 147 -22.95 22.26 -12.34
C ASP A 147 -24.15 21.69 -11.55
N ALA A 148 -23.90 21.22 -10.33
CA ALA A 148 -24.97 20.93 -9.40
C ALA A 148 -25.66 22.22 -8.97
N VAL A 149 -27.00 22.22 -8.97
CA VAL A 149 -27.79 23.33 -8.42
C VAL A 149 -28.05 23.11 -6.92
N ASN A 150 -28.01 24.19 -6.15
CA ASN A 150 -28.27 24.12 -4.72
C ASN A 150 -29.71 24.51 -4.36
N GLY A 151 -30.07 24.34 -3.08
CA GLY A 151 -31.42 24.61 -2.60
C GLY A 151 -31.88 26.06 -2.75
N ALA A 152 -30.97 27.05 -2.70
CA ALA A 152 -31.33 28.46 -2.85
C ALA A 152 -31.85 28.75 -4.27
N GLN A 153 -31.22 28.16 -5.29
CA GLN A 153 -31.64 28.33 -6.68
C GLN A 153 -32.98 27.67 -6.98
N LEU A 154 -33.21 26.47 -6.44
CA LEU A 154 -34.51 25.80 -6.56
C LEU A 154 -35.61 26.58 -5.83
N HIS A 155 -35.30 27.14 -4.66
CA HIS A 155 -36.23 27.98 -3.90
C HIS A 155 -36.64 29.23 -4.69
N GLU A 156 -35.69 29.95 -5.31
CA GLU A 156 -36.00 31.13 -6.13
C GLU A 156 -36.93 30.79 -7.31
N THR A 157 -36.69 29.65 -7.98
CA THR A 157 -37.58 29.14 -9.03
C THR A 157 -38.99 28.89 -8.49
N ASN A 158 -39.11 28.23 -7.33
CA ASN A 158 -40.40 27.92 -6.72
C ASN A 158 -41.17 29.17 -6.26
N VAL A 159 -40.47 30.24 -5.87
CA VAL A 159 -41.12 31.54 -5.59
C VAL A 159 -41.76 32.11 -6.86
N ASN A 160 -41.05 32.07 -7.99
CA ASN A 160 -41.58 32.55 -9.27
C ASN A 160 -42.78 31.71 -9.76
N VAL A 161 -42.75 30.39 -9.57
CA VAL A 161 -43.88 29.50 -9.89
C VAL A 161 -45.12 29.84 -9.06
N GLN A 162 -44.96 30.07 -7.75
CA GLN A 162 -46.08 30.47 -6.89
C GLN A 162 -46.66 31.82 -7.31
N LYS A 163 -45.82 32.79 -7.67
CA LYS A 163 -46.27 34.08 -8.19
C LYS A 163 -47.13 33.91 -9.45
N ASN A 164 -46.72 33.04 -10.37
CA ASN A 164 -47.50 32.74 -11.56
C ASN A 164 -48.84 32.09 -11.21
N ALA A 165 -48.87 31.15 -10.26
CA ALA A 165 -50.11 30.52 -9.81
C ALA A 165 -51.11 31.55 -9.24
N THR A 166 -50.63 32.50 -8.42
CA THR A 166 -51.44 33.60 -7.91
C THR A 166 -51.99 34.48 -9.03
N ASN A 167 -51.15 34.87 -9.99
CA ASN A 167 -51.59 35.69 -11.12
C ASN A 167 -52.65 34.99 -11.97
N ILE A 168 -52.51 33.68 -12.18
CA ILE A 168 -53.50 32.88 -12.94
C ILE A 168 -54.84 32.84 -12.20
N ALA A 169 -54.84 32.66 -10.88
CA ALA A 169 -56.06 32.68 -10.08
C ALA A 169 -56.76 34.04 -10.15
N ALA A 170 -56.01 35.14 -10.07
CA ALA A 170 -56.55 36.48 -10.23
C ALA A 170 -57.18 36.69 -11.61
N ASN A 171 -56.45 36.36 -12.69
CA ASN A 171 -56.98 36.47 -14.05
C ASN A 171 -58.26 35.67 -14.25
N ARG A 172 -58.36 34.47 -13.64
CA ARG A 172 -59.59 33.68 -13.67
C ARG A 172 -60.75 34.43 -13.00
N THR A 173 -60.53 34.98 -11.81
CA THR A 173 -61.55 35.79 -11.13
C THR A 173 -61.98 36.99 -11.97
N ASP A 174 -61.05 37.65 -12.65
CA ASP A 174 -61.36 38.80 -13.50
C ASP A 174 -62.21 38.38 -14.71
N ILE A 175 -61.92 37.23 -15.34
CA ILE A 175 -62.72 36.66 -16.42
C ILE A 175 -64.13 36.28 -15.93
N ASP A 176 -64.23 35.63 -14.77
CA ASP A 176 -65.51 35.22 -14.21
C ASP A 176 -66.41 36.43 -13.85
N ASN A 177 -65.83 37.62 -13.65
CA ASN A 177 -66.52 38.88 -13.33
C ASN A 177 -66.80 39.80 -14.54
N SER A 178 -66.35 39.44 -15.75
CA SER A 178 -66.51 40.24 -16.98
C SER A 178 -67.72 39.80 -17.81
#